data_AF-A0A7S0FZL5-F1
#
_entry.id   AF-A0A7S0FZL5-F1
#
_cell.length_a   1.000
_cell.length_b   1.000
_cell.length_c   1.000
_cell.angle_alpha   90.00
_cell.angle_beta   90.00
_cell.angle_gamma   90.00
#
_symmetry.space_group_name_H-M   'P 1'
#
loop_
_entity.id
_entity.type
_entity.pdbx_description
1 polymer ?
#
loop_
_entity_poly.entity_id
_entity_poly.type
_entity_poly.pdbx_seq_one_letter_code
_entity_poly.pdbx_strand_id
1 'polypeptide(L)'
;QHCLASTLSAYLVDNSHDQRVLRKLVPQRSYQAIIQTQFDSRYHIPRSERAPDGLYAVMDAITVSEDPVFNVLVDQGEIEKQILVKSHSEATVYTEREYPNVRKCWLPDGSQMYTRNSAAVYRSGERHLPVLLAQDMTDQINTLKSRAEDLAREGNELRARKASIQRERDELSQKELTLTRGSRDTRKRISQLDFDISRLQSSIEERASEFDSSSWDAQIAQTREDTAEQERRKEELAKKIDDLKVTISEINDNLDSDKDLLENLGDELEDLKKNLDESSDAYRKAMASSSQGKARMEKLKAMKGDAMQALQNFEEKLQKEIESAIQLAPERIYRGQKNSSQLESDIKRLKAKLRGEQERHAGRSLLEIEKEYIEAKQRKAKNDHDLRKMDEHLRRVHTGYSARKKKYLRMRHQTKVETNVHFKYFMAKRRHMGELIFDDKGGENGEGTLRLNVAMSNHKKKDGGRYQTGEMTGLSGGERNYTTFCFMLALGESINVPVRIMDEFDVFMDAQNRRSCYETLIDVSKDMPGRQFVFVSPLELPNVQASRRVKIQKLAPPERPGVRQQYLEEFVNVST
;
A
#
# COMPACT_ATOMS: atom_id res chain seq x y z
N GLN A 1 -4.56 -38.78 15.90
CA GLN A 1 -5.67 -37.79 15.84
C GLN A 1 -6.23 -37.60 14.43
N HIS A 2 -5.41 -37.36 13.40
CA HIS A 2 -5.88 -37.22 12.02
C HIS A 2 -6.75 -38.41 11.56
N CYS A 3 -6.42 -39.63 11.97
CA CYS A 3 -7.20 -40.84 11.73
C CYS A 3 -8.65 -40.82 12.25
N LEU A 4 -8.94 -40.00 13.26
CA LEU A 4 -10.26 -39.91 13.91
C LEU A 4 -10.94 -38.54 13.72
N ALA A 5 -10.37 -37.66 12.89
CA ALA A 5 -10.76 -36.25 12.82
C ALA A 5 -12.26 -36.01 12.54
N SER A 6 -12.86 -36.83 11.68
CA SER A 6 -14.28 -36.73 11.32
C SER A 6 -15.21 -37.24 12.42
N THR A 7 -14.76 -38.19 13.25
CA THR A 7 -15.57 -38.83 14.29
C THR A 7 -15.38 -38.16 15.66
N LEU A 8 -14.21 -37.58 15.95
CA LEU A 8 -13.93 -36.88 17.22
C LEU A 8 -14.76 -35.62 17.43
N SER A 9 -15.29 -35.02 16.37
CA SER A 9 -16.12 -33.81 16.43
C SER A 9 -17.62 -34.11 16.31
N ALA A 10 -18.00 -35.40 16.28
CA ALA A 10 -19.37 -35.84 16.10
C ALA A 10 -20.10 -36.04 17.44
N TYR A 11 -21.40 -35.79 17.44
CA TYR A 11 -22.28 -36.13 18.57
C TYR A 11 -22.92 -37.49 18.36
N LEU A 12 -23.02 -38.28 19.43
CA LEU A 12 -23.74 -39.55 19.44
C LEU A 12 -25.13 -39.34 20.04
N VAL A 13 -26.15 -39.89 19.39
CA VAL A 13 -27.53 -39.90 19.86
C VAL A 13 -28.12 -41.30 19.75
N ASP A 14 -28.88 -41.72 20.75
CA ASP A 14 -29.44 -43.07 20.81
C ASP A 14 -30.60 -43.27 19.82
N ASN A 15 -31.43 -42.23 19.65
CA ASN A 15 -32.66 -42.33 18.87
C ASN A 15 -32.90 -41.15 17.92
N SER A 16 -33.82 -41.34 16.96
CA SER A 16 -34.17 -40.34 15.94
C SER A 16 -34.96 -39.16 16.49
N HIS A 17 -35.50 -39.23 17.71
CA HIS A 17 -36.12 -38.08 18.36
C HIS A 17 -35.03 -37.10 18.82
N ASP A 18 -34.05 -37.61 19.56
CA ASP A 18 -32.93 -36.82 20.10
C ASP A 18 -32.05 -36.27 18.98
N GLN A 19 -31.87 -37.02 17.90
CA GLN A 19 -31.19 -36.50 16.71
C GLN A 19 -31.88 -35.23 16.16
N ARG A 20 -33.22 -35.21 16.11
CA ARG A 20 -33.99 -34.08 15.61
C ARG A 20 -33.96 -32.90 16.58
N VAL A 21 -33.98 -33.17 17.88
CA VAL A 21 -33.84 -32.14 18.93
C VAL A 21 -32.45 -31.52 18.85
N LEU A 22 -31.40 -32.33 18.83
CA LEU A 22 -30.02 -31.87 18.74
C LEU A 22 -29.77 -31.08 17.45
N ARG A 23 -30.31 -31.51 16.30
CA ARG A 23 -30.24 -30.73 15.05
C ARG A 23 -30.89 -29.36 15.13
N LYS A 24 -31.92 -29.17 15.95
CA LYS A 24 -32.55 -27.85 16.16
C LYS A 24 -31.71 -26.96 17.09
N LEU A 25 -31.00 -27.58 18.03
CA LEU A 25 -30.15 -26.88 19.02
C LEU A 25 -28.78 -26.51 18.45
N VAL A 26 -28.23 -27.34 17.57
CA VAL A 26 -26.96 -27.08 16.89
C VAL A 26 -27.19 -25.97 15.85
N PRO A 27 -26.48 -24.83 15.91
CA PRO A 27 -26.65 -23.74 14.95
C PRO A 27 -26.42 -24.24 13.53
N GLN A 28 -27.25 -23.83 12.56
CA GLN A 28 -27.17 -24.25 11.15
C GLN A 28 -25.80 -23.98 10.47
N ARG A 29 -24.91 -23.23 11.12
CA ARG A 29 -23.54 -22.94 10.67
C ARG A 29 -22.47 -23.89 11.25
N SER A 30 -22.84 -24.83 12.12
CA SER A 30 -21.91 -25.82 12.70
C SER A 30 -21.93 -27.09 11.85
N TYR A 31 -20.82 -27.40 11.18
CA TYR A 31 -20.64 -28.63 10.38
C TYR A 31 -20.32 -29.87 11.25
N GLN A 32 -20.94 -30.00 12.43
CA GLN A 32 -20.71 -31.14 13.31
C GLN A 32 -21.62 -32.30 12.94
N ALA A 33 -21.04 -33.48 12.72
CA ALA A 33 -21.79 -34.69 12.40
C ALA A 33 -22.60 -35.16 13.61
N ILE A 34 -23.83 -35.65 13.38
CA ILE A 34 -24.66 -36.27 14.42
C ILE A 34 -24.92 -37.72 14.00
N ILE A 35 -24.34 -38.65 14.75
CA ILE A 35 -24.36 -40.08 14.52
C ILE A 35 -25.45 -40.69 15.40
N GLN A 36 -26.42 -41.35 14.78
CA GLN A 36 -27.40 -42.14 15.51
C GLN A 36 -26.87 -43.56 15.69
N THR A 37 -26.74 -44.02 16.94
CA THR A 37 -26.26 -45.36 17.30
C THR A 37 -26.98 -45.84 18.54
N GLN A 38 -27.31 -47.12 18.64
CA GLN A 38 -27.83 -47.67 19.89
C GLN A 38 -26.71 -47.73 20.93
N PHE A 39 -27.01 -47.41 22.18
CA PHE A 39 -26.04 -47.44 23.28
C PHE A 39 -25.88 -48.85 23.85
N ASP A 40 -25.35 -49.74 23.02
CA ASP A 40 -25.09 -51.14 23.35
C ASP A 40 -23.71 -51.36 24.02
N SER A 41 -23.52 -52.55 24.59
CA SER A 41 -22.24 -52.99 25.15
C SER A 41 -21.12 -53.00 24.11
N ARG A 42 -19.88 -52.83 24.56
CA ARG A 42 -18.69 -52.83 23.70
C ARG A 42 -18.62 -54.02 22.75
N TYR A 43 -18.37 -53.78 21.46
CA TYR A 43 -18.19 -54.84 20.47
C TYR A 43 -16.98 -55.72 20.78
N HIS A 44 -17.18 -57.03 20.68
CA HIS A 44 -16.10 -58.00 20.69
C HIS A 44 -15.65 -58.28 19.25
N ILE A 45 -14.48 -57.74 18.87
CA ILE A 45 -13.90 -57.96 17.53
C ILE A 45 -13.00 -59.20 17.55
N PRO A 46 -13.36 -60.30 16.85
CA PRO A 46 -12.56 -61.51 16.77
C PRO A 46 -11.18 -61.24 16.15
N ARG A 47 -10.16 -62.01 16.54
CA ARG A 47 -8.79 -61.79 16.03
C ARG A 47 -8.69 -61.92 14.51
N SER A 48 -9.52 -62.76 13.90
CA SER A 48 -9.59 -62.95 12.44
C SER A 48 -10.02 -61.71 11.66
N GLU A 49 -10.65 -60.73 12.30
CA GLU A 49 -11.15 -59.50 11.66
C GLU A 49 -10.24 -58.29 11.89
N ARG A 50 -9.14 -58.46 12.63
CA ARG A 50 -8.16 -57.42 12.91
C ARG A 50 -7.02 -57.43 11.89
N ALA A 51 -6.26 -56.35 11.88
CA ALA A 51 -5.00 -56.29 11.13
C ALA A 51 -4.04 -57.43 11.55
N PRO A 52 -3.24 -57.98 10.62
CA PRO A 52 -2.28 -59.05 10.89
C PRO A 52 -1.31 -58.77 12.03
N ASP A 53 -0.88 -59.83 12.73
CA ASP A 53 0.09 -59.76 13.82
C ASP A 53 1.39 -59.05 13.39
N GLY A 54 1.83 -58.07 14.17
CA GLY A 54 3.01 -57.24 13.89
C GLY A 54 2.68 -55.84 13.33
N LEU A 55 1.44 -55.58 12.94
CA LEU A 55 0.98 -54.24 12.56
C LEU A 55 0.27 -53.55 13.72
N TYR A 56 0.63 -52.29 13.96
CA TYR A 56 0.06 -51.51 15.05
C TYR A 56 -1.20 -50.79 14.56
N ALA A 57 -2.37 -51.25 14.97
CA ALA A 57 -3.64 -50.66 14.56
C ALA A 57 -3.96 -49.40 15.38
N VAL A 58 -4.77 -48.50 14.82
CA VAL A 58 -5.25 -47.31 15.53
C VAL A 58 -6.02 -47.70 16.79
N MET A 59 -6.75 -48.82 16.77
CA MET A 59 -7.42 -49.39 17.94
C MET A 59 -6.47 -49.67 19.12
N ASP A 60 -5.24 -50.11 18.86
CA ASP A 60 -4.27 -50.46 19.91
C ASP A 60 -3.59 -49.21 20.52
N ALA A 61 -3.68 -48.07 19.83
CA ALA A 61 -3.04 -46.82 20.20
C ALA A 61 -3.93 -45.88 21.03
N ILE A 62 -5.22 -46.21 21.21
CA ILE A 62 -6.20 -45.35 21.87
C ILE A 62 -6.89 -46.08 23.03
N THR A 63 -7.17 -45.35 24.10
CA THR A 63 -7.99 -45.84 25.22
C THR A 63 -9.35 -45.15 25.18
N VAL A 64 -10.43 -45.93 25.12
CA VAL A 64 -11.80 -45.43 25.06
C VAL A 64 -12.55 -45.86 26.31
N SER A 65 -13.02 -44.88 27.09
CA SER A 65 -13.74 -45.11 28.35
C SER A 65 -15.17 -45.57 28.13
N GLU A 66 -15.90 -44.97 27.19
CA GLU A 66 -17.32 -45.21 26.96
C GLU A 66 -17.56 -46.23 25.83
N ASP A 67 -18.43 -47.21 26.08
CA ASP A 67 -18.70 -48.32 25.17
C ASP A 67 -19.37 -47.91 23.84
N PRO A 68 -20.40 -47.04 23.83
CA PRO A 68 -21.02 -46.59 22.59
C PRO A 68 -20.04 -45.79 21.70
N VAL A 69 -19.09 -45.09 22.31
CA VAL A 69 -18.05 -44.33 21.59
C VAL A 69 -17.11 -45.30 20.89
N PHE A 70 -16.69 -46.37 21.57
CA PHE A 70 -15.86 -47.40 20.98
C PHE A 70 -16.55 -48.04 19.76
N ASN A 71 -17.82 -48.42 19.90
CA ASN A 71 -18.61 -49.04 18.85
C ASN A 71 -18.69 -48.14 17.59
N VAL A 72 -18.90 -46.83 17.77
CA VAL A 72 -18.94 -45.89 16.64
C VAL A 72 -17.58 -45.70 15.99
N LEU A 73 -16.50 -45.70 16.77
CA LEU A 73 -15.15 -45.62 16.21
C LEU A 73 -14.81 -46.87 15.38
N VAL A 74 -15.37 -48.03 15.73
CA VAL A 74 -15.29 -49.24 14.91
C VAL A 74 -16.17 -49.11 13.67
N ASP A 75 -17.46 -48.77 13.81
CA ASP A 75 -18.42 -48.75 12.70
C ASP A 75 -18.13 -47.68 11.64
N GLN A 76 -17.78 -46.46 12.07
CA GLN A 76 -17.55 -45.34 11.14
C GLN A 76 -16.07 -45.03 10.95
N GLY A 77 -15.28 -45.24 12.00
CA GLY A 77 -13.85 -45.02 11.96
C GLY A 77 -13.07 -46.20 11.41
N GLU A 78 -13.62 -47.43 11.42
CA GLU A 78 -12.90 -48.66 11.03
C GLU A 78 -11.51 -48.75 11.70
N ILE A 79 -11.40 -48.33 12.96
CA ILE A 79 -10.12 -48.20 13.69
C ILE A 79 -9.34 -49.51 13.82
N GLU A 80 -10.01 -50.64 13.67
CA GLU A 80 -9.46 -51.99 13.65
C GLU A 80 -8.79 -52.35 12.30
N LYS A 81 -9.09 -51.59 11.24
CA LYS A 81 -8.57 -51.77 9.86
C LYS A 81 -7.64 -50.64 9.42
N GLN A 82 -7.31 -49.70 10.33
CA GLN A 82 -6.36 -48.63 10.08
C GLN A 82 -5.06 -48.88 10.83
N ILE A 83 -3.92 -48.81 10.14
CA ILE A 83 -2.60 -49.06 10.74
C ILE A 83 -1.74 -47.80 10.80
N LEU A 84 -0.86 -47.75 11.80
CA LEU A 84 0.12 -46.69 12.01
C LEU A 84 1.51 -47.18 11.57
N VAL A 85 2.15 -46.45 10.65
CA VAL A 85 3.46 -46.79 10.07
C VAL A 85 4.47 -45.69 10.32
N LYS A 86 5.77 -46.04 10.45
CA LYS A 86 6.81 -45.07 10.82
C LYS A 86 7.39 -44.36 9.61
N SER A 87 7.46 -45.05 8.47
CA SER A 87 8.11 -44.57 7.26
C SER A 87 7.20 -44.66 6.04
N HIS A 88 7.42 -43.76 5.08
CA HIS A 88 6.73 -43.76 3.80
C HIS A 88 6.99 -45.04 2.99
N SER A 89 8.22 -45.57 3.05
CA SER A 89 8.58 -46.81 2.34
C SER A 89 7.79 -48.02 2.84
N GLU A 90 7.53 -48.09 4.15
CA GLU A 90 6.70 -49.14 4.76
C GLU A 90 5.24 -48.99 4.29
N ALA A 91 4.71 -47.77 4.29
CA ALA A 91 3.36 -47.46 3.83
C ALA A 91 3.11 -47.93 2.38
N THR A 92 4.09 -47.72 1.49
CA THR A 92 4.02 -48.14 0.09
C THR A 92 3.92 -49.67 -0.04
N VAL A 93 4.74 -50.41 0.71
CA VAL A 93 4.71 -51.89 0.71
C VAL A 93 3.34 -52.43 1.12
N TYR A 94 2.71 -51.82 2.12
CA TYR A 94 1.37 -52.23 2.58
C TYR A 94 0.27 -51.89 1.58
N THR A 95 0.40 -50.77 0.85
CA THR A 95 -0.56 -50.44 -0.21
C THR A 95 -0.39 -51.26 -1.48
N GLU A 96 0.81 -51.73 -1.82
CA GLU A 96 1.05 -52.50 -3.05
C GLU A 96 0.70 -53.99 -2.91
N ARG A 97 0.90 -54.57 -1.72
CA ARG A 97 0.71 -56.02 -1.49
C ARG A 97 -0.70 -56.44 -1.07
N GLU A 98 -1.62 -55.50 -0.88
CA GLU A 98 -3.01 -55.70 -0.40
C GLU A 98 -3.11 -56.70 0.77
N TYR A 99 -2.91 -56.21 2.00
CA TYR A 99 -3.04 -57.04 3.20
C TYR A 99 -4.51 -57.23 3.63
N PRO A 100 -4.90 -58.43 4.09
CA PRO A 100 -6.25 -58.67 4.59
C PRO A 100 -6.53 -57.79 5.82
N ASN A 101 -7.75 -57.25 5.90
CA ASN A 101 -8.22 -56.38 6.99
C ASN A 101 -7.42 -55.07 7.18
N VAL A 102 -6.63 -54.62 6.20
CA VAL A 102 -5.98 -53.31 6.21
C VAL A 102 -6.58 -52.43 5.13
N ARG A 103 -7.18 -51.31 5.53
CA ARG A 103 -7.82 -50.36 4.60
C ARG A 103 -7.07 -49.05 4.42
N LYS A 104 -6.39 -48.57 5.47
CA LYS A 104 -5.64 -47.30 5.43
C LYS A 104 -4.38 -47.38 6.27
N CYS A 105 -3.33 -46.72 5.79
CA CYS A 105 -2.07 -46.52 6.50
C CYS A 105 -1.89 -45.04 6.83
N TRP A 106 -1.45 -44.73 8.05
CA TRP A 106 -1.16 -43.36 8.49
C TRP A 106 0.30 -43.18 8.84
N LEU A 107 0.88 -42.08 8.36
CA LEU A 107 2.24 -41.66 8.66
C LEU A 107 2.26 -40.70 9.87
N PRO A 108 3.44 -40.50 10.50
CA PRO A 108 3.59 -39.61 11.67
C PRO A 108 3.27 -38.14 11.39
N ASP A 109 3.41 -37.70 10.14
CA ASP A 109 3.10 -36.34 9.68
C ASP A 109 1.59 -36.09 9.47
N GLY A 110 0.74 -37.11 9.69
CA GLY A 110 -0.70 -37.04 9.46
C GLY A 110 -1.12 -37.34 8.02
N SER A 111 -0.19 -37.72 7.14
CA SER A 111 -0.49 -38.17 5.78
C SER A 111 -1.08 -39.58 5.77
N GLN A 112 -1.95 -39.88 4.80
CA GLN A 112 -2.59 -41.18 4.65
C GLN A 112 -2.34 -41.81 3.27
N MET A 113 -2.22 -43.14 3.26
CA MET A 113 -2.08 -43.96 2.06
C MET A 113 -3.10 -45.09 2.08
N TYR A 114 -3.77 -45.32 0.95
CA TYR A 114 -4.76 -46.39 0.80
C TYR A 114 -4.91 -46.80 -0.68
N THR A 115 -5.47 -47.99 -0.92
CA THR A 115 -5.75 -48.47 -2.28
C THR A 115 -7.15 -48.09 -2.74
N ARG A 116 -7.29 -47.63 -3.98
CA ARG A 116 -8.59 -47.38 -4.63
C ARG A 116 -8.50 -47.82 -6.08
N ASN A 117 -9.35 -48.76 -6.50
CA ASN A 117 -9.32 -49.37 -7.83
C ASN A 117 -7.93 -49.95 -8.20
N SER A 118 -7.28 -50.65 -7.26
CA SER A 118 -5.94 -51.23 -7.41
C SER A 118 -4.82 -50.22 -7.68
N ALA A 119 -5.05 -48.92 -7.42
CA ALA A 119 -4.03 -47.88 -7.44
C ALA A 119 -3.78 -47.34 -6.03
N ALA A 120 -2.52 -47.14 -5.67
CA ALA A 120 -2.12 -46.51 -4.41
C ALA A 120 -2.42 -45.00 -4.46
N VAL A 121 -3.18 -44.51 -3.48
CA VAL A 121 -3.54 -43.09 -3.35
C VAL A 121 -2.88 -42.52 -2.11
N TYR A 122 -2.06 -41.48 -2.29
CA TYR A 122 -1.47 -40.69 -1.23
C TYR A 122 -2.26 -39.41 -1.01
N ARG A 123 -2.54 -39.07 0.26
CA ARG A 123 -3.05 -37.74 0.65
C ARG A 123 -2.20 -37.17 1.77
N SER A 124 -1.72 -35.95 1.55
CA SER A 124 -0.99 -35.19 2.56
C SER A 124 -1.90 -34.79 3.73
N GLY A 125 -1.35 -34.82 4.94
CA GLY A 125 -2.04 -34.37 6.15
C GLY A 125 -2.12 -32.84 6.25
N GLU A 126 -3.26 -32.31 6.73
CA GLU A 126 -3.39 -30.89 7.06
C GLU A 126 -2.60 -30.53 8.32
N ARG A 127 -1.74 -29.50 8.28
CA ARG A 127 -0.80 -29.18 9.37
C ARG A 127 -1.41 -28.59 10.65
N HIS A 128 -2.73 -28.37 10.71
CA HIS A 128 -3.35 -27.60 11.79
C HIS A 128 -4.72 -28.13 12.22
N LEU A 129 -4.80 -29.38 12.70
CA LEU A 129 -5.95 -29.77 13.53
C LEU A 129 -5.70 -29.37 14.99
N PRO A 130 -6.66 -28.72 15.67
CA PRO A 130 -6.55 -28.46 17.10
C PRO A 130 -6.46 -29.79 17.84
N VAL A 131 -5.47 -29.95 18.73
CA VAL A 131 -5.23 -31.22 19.43
C VAL A 131 -6.35 -31.48 20.43
N LEU A 132 -7.20 -32.48 20.16
CA LEU A 132 -8.37 -32.83 20.98
C LEU A 132 -8.11 -34.00 21.92
N LEU A 133 -7.06 -34.77 21.66
CA LEU A 133 -6.63 -35.92 22.47
C LEU A 133 -5.28 -35.57 23.08
N ALA A 134 -5.24 -35.33 24.39
CA ALA A 134 -4.00 -35.05 25.12
C ALA A 134 -3.90 -35.97 26.33
N GLN A 135 -2.74 -36.61 26.50
CA GLN A 135 -2.43 -37.49 27.63
C GLN A 135 -1.99 -36.71 28.88
N ASP A 136 -1.40 -35.52 28.70
CA ASP A 136 -1.04 -34.63 29.81
C ASP A 136 -0.99 -33.15 29.36
N MET A 137 -1.81 -32.30 29.98
CA MET A 137 -1.93 -30.86 29.65
C MET A 137 -0.68 -30.05 30.06
N THR A 138 0.16 -30.63 30.92
CA THR A 138 1.25 -29.94 31.61
C THR A 138 2.46 -29.71 30.70
N ASP A 139 2.84 -30.71 29.89
CA ASP A 139 3.94 -30.59 28.92
C ASP A 139 3.60 -29.65 27.75
N GLN A 140 2.32 -29.55 27.40
CA GLN A 140 1.85 -28.62 26.36
C GLN A 140 1.91 -27.17 26.83
N ILE A 141 1.58 -26.91 28.09
CA ILE A 141 1.72 -25.56 28.66
C ILE A 141 3.19 -25.16 28.68
N ASN A 142 4.10 -26.08 29.00
CA ASN A 142 5.53 -25.80 29.06
C ASN A 142 6.15 -25.57 27.67
N THR A 143 5.75 -26.36 26.66
CA THR A 143 6.19 -26.17 25.27
C THR A 143 5.65 -24.86 24.67
N LEU A 144 4.40 -24.51 24.95
CA LEU A 144 3.82 -23.23 24.50
C LEU A 144 4.45 -22.02 25.21
N LYS A 145 4.80 -22.14 26.50
CA LYS A 145 5.54 -21.09 27.24
C LYS A 145 6.94 -20.87 26.67
N SER A 146 7.69 -21.95 26.46
CA SER A 146 9.02 -21.88 25.84
C SER A 146 8.98 -21.23 24.45
N ARG A 147 8.00 -21.62 23.63
CA ARG A 147 7.78 -21.01 22.31
C ARG A 147 7.41 -19.52 22.39
N ALA A 148 6.65 -19.11 23.40
CA ALA A 148 6.31 -17.70 23.61
C ALA A 148 7.53 -16.88 24.04
N GLU A 149 8.42 -17.47 24.85
CA GLU A 149 9.68 -16.85 25.26
C GLU A 149 10.66 -16.73 24.09
N ASP A 150 10.74 -17.74 23.22
CA ASP A 150 11.53 -17.69 21.98
C ASP A 150 11.06 -16.59 21.04
N LEU A 151 9.75 -16.50 20.79
CA LEU A 151 9.16 -15.44 19.97
C LEU A 151 9.35 -14.04 20.57
N ALA A 152 9.35 -13.93 21.91
CA ALA A 152 9.63 -12.67 22.59
C ALA A 152 11.10 -12.25 22.42
N ARG A 153 12.05 -13.20 22.46
CA ARG A 153 13.48 -12.94 22.16
C ARG A 153 13.67 -12.48 20.73
N GLU A 154 13.13 -13.21 19.76
CA GLU A 154 13.21 -12.85 18.35
C GLU A 154 12.59 -11.47 18.07
N GLY A 155 11.45 -11.17 18.69
CA GLY A 155 10.82 -9.85 18.60
C GLY A 155 11.69 -8.71 19.17
N ASN A 156 12.46 -8.97 20.23
CA ASN A 156 13.38 -7.98 20.80
C ASN A 156 14.63 -7.79 19.94
N GLU A 157 15.18 -8.86 19.36
CA GLU A 157 16.30 -8.78 18.40
C GLU A 157 15.91 -7.99 17.15
N LEU A 158 14.71 -8.23 16.61
CA LEU A 158 14.19 -7.47 15.46
C LEU A 158 13.98 -5.98 15.80
N ARG A 159 13.51 -5.65 17.01
CA ARG A 159 13.42 -4.25 17.46
C ARG A 159 14.79 -3.60 17.58
N ALA A 160 15.78 -4.32 18.11
CA ALA A 160 17.14 -3.82 18.21
C ALA A 160 17.75 -3.56 16.82
N ARG A 161 17.55 -4.48 15.88
CA ARG A 161 18.01 -4.35 14.49
C ARG A 161 17.30 -3.21 13.74
N LYS A 162 16.01 -2.99 13.99
CA LYS A 162 15.29 -1.82 13.47
C LYS A 162 15.91 -0.52 13.99
N ALA A 163 16.21 -0.45 15.29
CA ALA A 163 16.81 0.73 15.88
C ALA A 163 18.22 1.04 15.34
N SER A 164 19.04 0.01 15.04
CA SER A 164 20.37 0.23 14.44
C SER A 164 20.26 0.78 13.02
N ILE A 165 19.38 0.21 12.19
CA ILE A 165 19.14 0.69 10.82
C ILE A 165 18.64 2.14 10.82
N GLN A 166 17.80 2.50 11.80
CA GLN A 166 17.28 3.86 11.92
C GLN A 166 18.38 4.87 12.25
N ARG A 167 19.33 4.53 13.13
CA ARG A 167 20.50 5.37 13.42
C ARG A 167 21.40 5.54 12.20
N GLU A 168 21.64 4.46 11.47
CA GLU A 168 22.47 4.49 10.25
C GLU A 168 21.85 5.37 9.16
N ARG A 169 20.51 5.31 9.00
CA ARG A 169 19.76 6.22 8.12
C ARG A 169 19.90 7.68 8.54
N ASP A 170 19.80 7.97 9.83
CA ASP A 170 19.93 9.33 10.34
C ASP A 170 21.36 9.86 10.14
N GLU A 171 22.38 9.03 10.33
CA GLU A 171 23.79 9.37 10.03
C GLU A 171 24.03 9.65 8.54
N LEU A 172 23.46 8.84 7.65
CA LEU A 172 23.54 9.06 6.20
C LEU A 172 22.83 10.34 5.78
N SER A 173 21.66 10.65 6.35
CA SER A 173 20.95 11.90 6.09
C SER A 173 21.75 13.13 6.54
N GLN A 174 22.45 13.04 7.68
CA GLN A 174 23.36 14.12 8.11
C GLN A 174 24.53 14.29 7.13
N LYS A 175 25.15 13.20 6.67
CA LYS A 175 26.22 13.25 5.66
C LYS A 175 25.74 13.89 4.35
N GLU A 176 24.58 13.49 3.85
CA GLU A 176 23.95 14.08 2.66
C GLU A 176 23.74 15.59 2.81
N LEU A 177 23.26 16.04 3.98
CA LEU A 177 23.08 17.46 4.27
C LEU A 177 24.40 18.23 4.25
N THR A 178 25.48 17.65 4.81
CA THR A 178 26.82 18.27 4.80
C THR A 178 27.41 18.35 3.39
N LEU A 179 27.25 17.30 2.58
CA LEU A 179 27.70 17.28 1.19
C LEU A 179 26.93 18.27 0.32
N THR A 180 25.61 18.38 0.53
CA THR A 180 24.77 19.35 -0.17
C THR A 180 25.18 20.79 0.16
N ARG A 181 25.50 21.08 1.43
CA ARG A 181 26.05 22.38 1.85
C ARG A 181 27.40 22.64 1.20
N GLY A 182 28.32 21.68 1.22
CA GLY A 182 29.63 21.78 0.58
C GLY A 182 29.54 22.05 -0.92
N SER A 183 28.65 21.36 -1.63
CA SER A 183 28.38 21.55 -3.07
C SER A 183 27.81 22.94 -3.38
N ARG A 184 26.95 23.47 -2.49
CA ARG A 184 26.41 24.83 -2.63
C ARG A 184 27.49 25.89 -2.44
N ASP A 185 28.41 25.69 -1.52
CA ASP A 185 29.49 26.63 -1.25
C ASP A 185 30.59 26.60 -2.33
N THR A 186 30.92 25.43 -2.89
CA THR A 186 31.78 25.35 -4.07
C THR A 186 31.12 25.98 -5.29
N ARG A 187 29.81 25.81 -5.49
CA ARG A 187 29.09 26.49 -6.58
C ARG A 187 29.11 28.01 -6.45
N LYS A 188 28.97 28.55 -5.23
CA LYS A 188 29.16 29.99 -4.97
C LYS A 188 30.58 30.44 -5.27
N ARG A 189 31.60 29.63 -4.92
CA ARG A 189 33.01 29.93 -5.20
C ARG A 189 33.27 30.00 -6.71
N ILE A 190 32.68 29.10 -7.48
CA ILE A 190 32.74 29.11 -8.95
C ILE A 190 32.12 30.39 -9.51
N SER A 191 30.89 30.74 -9.08
CA SER A 191 30.24 31.97 -9.56
C SER A 191 30.99 33.25 -9.17
N GLN A 192 31.67 33.26 -8.02
CA GLN A 192 32.55 34.37 -7.63
C GLN A 192 33.79 34.46 -8.53
N LEU A 193 34.41 33.33 -8.85
CA LEU A 193 35.54 33.27 -9.78
C LEU A 193 35.12 33.68 -11.19
N ASP A 194 33.94 33.28 -11.67
CA ASP A 194 33.41 33.70 -12.97
C ASP A 194 33.18 35.21 -13.02
N PHE A 195 32.64 35.80 -11.94
CA PHE A 195 32.47 37.25 -11.82
C PHE A 195 33.82 37.98 -11.82
N ASP A 196 34.82 37.46 -11.10
CA ASP A 196 36.17 38.02 -11.08
C ASP A 196 36.85 37.91 -12.45
N ILE A 197 36.64 36.80 -13.18
CA ILE A 197 37.11 36.62 -14.56
C ILE A 197 36.48 37.67 -15.48
N SER A 198 35.16 37.85 -15.43
CA SER A 198 34.47 38.86 -16.26
C SER A 198 34.91 40.28 -15.92
N ARG A 199 35.12 40.59 -14.63
CA ARG A 199 35.64 41.90 -14.20
C ARG A 199 37.07 42.14 -14.70
N LEU A 200 37.93 41.13 -14.64
CA LEU A 200 39.29 41.20 -15.17
C LEU A 200 39.28 41.38 -16.69
N GLN A 201 38.37 40.71 -17.41
CA GLN A 201 38.18 40.89 -18.85
C GLN A 201 37.75 42.32 -19.21
N SER A 202 36.77 42.89 -18.50
CA SER A 202 36.37 44.29 -18.73
C SER A 202 37.46 45.30 -18.36
N SER A 203 38.27 45.01 -17.34
CA SER A 203 39.42 45.86 -16.97
C SER A 203 40.56 45.81 -18.00
N ILE A 204 40.67 44.69 -18.73
CA ILE A 204 41.60 44.53 -19.87
C ILE A 204 41.09 45.31 -21.09
N GLU A 205 39.79 45.28 -21.36
CA GLU A 205 39.17 46.07 -22.44
C GLU A 205 39.22 47.59 -22.18
N GLU A 206 39.01 48.03 -20.93
CA GLU A 206 39.18 49.45 -20.55
C GLU A 206 40.63 49.91 -20.72
N ARG A 207 41.60 49.12 -20.24
CA ARG A 207 43.04 49.44 -20.38
C ARG A 207 43.55 49.38 -21.81
N ALA A 208 42.89 48.64 -22.70
CA ALA A 208 43.20 48.61 -24.13
C ALA A 208 42.75 49.88 -24.87
N SER A 209 41.86 50.69 -24.27
CA SER A 209 41.27 51.88 -24.89
C SER A 209 42.00 53.21 -24.58
N GLU A 210 43.00 53.21 -23.70
CA GLU A 210 43.68 54.44 -23.24
C GLU A 210 45.18 54.59 -23.60
N PHE A 211 45.77 53.75 -24.46
CA PHE A 211 47.24 53.77 -24.61
C PHE A 211 47.77 54.28 -25.97
N ASP A 212 48.43 55.45 -25.91
CA ASP A 212 49.22 56.11 -26.95
C ASP A 212 50.67 55.54 -27.01
N SER A 213 51.25 55.58 -28.20
CA SER A 213 52.38 54.76 -28.67
C SER A 213 53.74 55.46 -28.51
N SER A 214 54.71 54.84 -27.80
CA SER A 214 56.16 54.86 -28.12
C SER A 214 57.11 54.33 -27.00
N SER A 215 56.88 53.16 -26.40
CA SER A 215 57.86 52.59 -25.42
C SER A 215 57.96 51.05 -25.33
N TRP A 216 57.40 50.27 -26.27
CA TRP A 216 57.02 48.88 -25.97
C TRP A 216 57.97 47.76 -26.41
N ASP A 217 59.19 48.02 -26.87
CA ASP A 217 60.07 46.91 -27.28
C ASP A 217 60.57 46.04 -26.10
N ALA A 218 60.73 46.62 -24.90
CA ALA A 218 61.11 45.87 -23.69
C ALA A 218 59.92 45.14 -23.05
N GLN A 219 58.72 45.71 -23.13
CA GLN A 219 57.52 45.12 -22.54
C GLN A 219 56.89 44.02 -23.43
N ILE A 220 57.13 44.02 -24.75
CA ILE A 220 56.73 42.90 -25.62
C ILE A 220 57.45 41.61 -25.24
N ALA A 221 58.72 41.68 -24.81
CA ALA A 221 59.47 40.51 -24.35
C ALA A 221 58.90 39.95 -23.03
N GLN A 222 58.64 40.82 -22.05
CA GLN A 222 58.03 40.46 -20.77
C GLN A 222 56.62 39.84 -20.95
N THR A 223 55.80 40.45 -21.82
CA THR A 223 54.42 39.99 -22.05
C THR A 223 54.39 38.64 -22.77
N ARG A 224 55.37 38.33 -23.63
CA ARG A 224 55.51 37.02 -24.29
C ARG A 224 55.87 35.90 -23.31
N GLU A 225 56.72 36.20 -22.32
CA GLU A 225 57.06 35.27 -21.25
C GLU A 225 55.84 35.03 -20.33
N ASP A 226 55.13 36.10 -19.98
CA ASP A 226 53.88 36.00 -19.21
C ASP A 226 52.78 35.24 -19.96
N THR A 227 52.65 35.41 -21.28
CA THR A 227 51.67 34.62 -22.07
C THR A 227 52.04 33.15 -22.14
N ALA A 228 53.33 32.81 -22.29
CA ALA A 228 53.79 31.43 -22.27
C ALA A 228 53.53 30.74 -20.91
N GLU A 229 53.72 31.46 -19.79
CA GLU A 229 53.42 30.95 -18.46
C GLU A 229 51.91 30.75 -18.23
N GLN A 230 51.07 31.66 -18.76
CA GLN A 230 49.61 31.51 -18.70
C GLN A 230 49.09 30.37 -19.58
N GLU A 231 49.70 30.14 -20.75
CA GLU A 231 49.38 28.99 -21.61
C GLU A 231 49.74 27.66 -20.93
N ARG A 232 50.90 27.59 -20.26
CA ARG A 232 51.26 26.43 -19.42
C ARG A 232 50.26 26.18 -18.30
N ARG A 233 49.85 27.23 -17.57
CA ARG A 233 48.83 27.12 -16.52
C ARG A 233 47.48 26.67 -17.06
N LYS A 234 47.10 27.12 -18.25
CA LYS A 234 45.85 26.71 -18.91
C LYS A 234 45.90 25.22 -19.26
N GLU A 235 47.01 24.70 -19.78
CA GLU A 235 47.17 23.27 -20.04
C GLU A 235 47.17 22.42 -18.74
N GLU A 236 47.82 22.90 -17.68
CA GLU A 236 47.80 22.22 -16.37
C GLU A 236 46.38 22.18 -15.77
N LEU A 237 45.61 23.27 -15.90
CA LEU A 237 44.22 23.33 -15.46
C LEU A 237 43.31 22.46 -16.35
N ALA A 238 43.56 22.39 -17.65
CA ALA A 238 42.82 21.51 -18.56
C ALA A 238 42.99 20.04 -18.19
N LYS A 239 44.22 19.60 -17.85
CA LYS A 239 44.49 18.25 -17.35
C LYS A 239 43.74 17.95 -16.04
N LYS A 240 43.76 18.89 -15.09
CA LYS A 240 43.01 18.74 -13.83
C LYS A 240 41.49 18.67 -14.04
N ILE A 241 40.96 19.41 -15.02
CA ILE A 241 39.54 19.33 -15.39
C ILE A 241 39.21 17.96 -15.97
N ASP A 242 40.11 17.38 -16.77
CA ASP A 242 39.91 16.04 -17.34
C ASP A 242 39.94 14.95 -16.26
N ASP A 243 40.90 15.03 -15.34
CA ASP A 243 40.96 14.13 -14.17
C ASP A 243 39.70 14.23 -13.29
N LEU A 244 39.16 15.45 -13.12
CA LEU A 244 37.92 15.69 -12.38
C LEU A 244 36.68 15.15 -13.11
N LYS A 245 36.67 15.13 -14.45
CA LYS A 245 35.57 14.52 -15.22
C LYS A 245 35.56 13.01 -15.07
N VAL A 246 36.73 12.36 -15.07
CA VAL A 246 36.84 10.92 -14.85
C VAL A 246 36.31 10.55 -13.46
N THR A 247 36.72 11.29 -12.42
CA THR A 247 36.22 11.06 -11.05
C THR A 247 34.73 11.35 -10.90
N ILE A 248 34.17 12.35 -11.60
CA ILE A 248 32.72 12.58 -11.64
C ILE A 248 31.98 11.41 -12.30
N SER A 249 32.54 10.82 -13.37
CA SER A 249 31.97 9.64 -14.03
C SER A 249 31.93 8.45 -13.06
N GLU A 250 33.04 8.16 -12.38
CA GLU A 250 33.12 7.07 -11.40
C GLU A 250 32.14 7.25 -10.23
N ILE A 251 31.94 8.50 -9.76
CA ILE A 251 30.97 8.80 -8.71
C ILE A 251 29.53 8.60 -9.20
N ASN A 252 29.22 8.99 -10.45
CA ASN A 252 27.90 8.78 -11.02
C ASN A 252 27.58 7.28 -11.23
N ASP A 253 28.56 6.49 -11.69
CA ASP A 253 28.37 5.05 -11.87
C ASP A 253 28.10 4.35 -10.53
N ASN A 254 28.81 4.74 -9.47
CA ASN A 254 28.54 4.26 -8.12
C ASN A 254 27.16 4.70 -7.61
N LEU A 255 26.76 5.94 -7.88
CA LEU A 255 25.45 6.47 -7.47
C LEU A 255 24.29 5.75 -8.16
N ASP A 256 24.44 5.35 -9.43
CA ASP A 256 23.42 4.57 -10.13
C ASP A 256 23.37 3.13 -9.58
N SER A 257 24.51 2.53 -9.23
CA SER A 257 24.52 1.23 -8.54
C SER A 257 23.84 1.26 -7.16
N ASP A 258 24.02 2.34 -6.40
CA ASP A 258 23.38 2.54 -5.10
C ASP A 258 21.87 2.77 -5.21
N LYS A 259 21.41 3.42 -6.29
CA LYS A 259 19.98 3.58 -6.58
C LYS A 259 19.32 2.24 -6.88
N ASP A 260 19.96 1.39 -7.69
CA ASP A 260 19.44 0.06 -8.01
C ASP A 260 19.35 -0.82 -6.75
N LEU A 261 20.33 -0.72 -5.84
CA LEU A 261 20.29 -1.37 -4.53
C LEU A 261 19.15 -0.84 -3.64
N LEU A 262 18.90 0.47 -3.65
CA LEU A 262 17.80 1.08 -2.89
C LEU A 262 16.41 0.70 -3.41
N GLU A 263 16.26 0.56 -4.73
CA GLU A 263 15.01 0.11 -5.36
C GLU A 263 14.70 -1.34 -4.96
N ASN A 264 15.69 -2.23 -5.06
CA ASN A 264 15.55 -3.63 -4.64
C ASN A 264 15.25 -3.75 -3.13
N LEU A 265 15.90 -2.97 -2.26
CA LEU A 265 15.57 -2.94 -0.83
C LEU A 265 14.17 -2.37 -0.56
N GLY A 266 13.70 -1.46 -1.40
CA GLY A 266 12.35 -0.91 -1.34
C GLY A 266 11.29 -1.97 -1.60
N ASP A 267 11.49 -2.79 -2.64
CA ASP A 267 10.61 -3.89 -3.00
C ASP A 267 10.57 -4.96 -1.90
N GLU A 268 11.72 -5.36 -1.34
CA GLU A 268 11.78 -6.29 -0.21
C GLU A 268 11.04 -5.75 1.03
N LEU A 269 11.12 -4.45 1.29
CA LEU A 269 10.40 -3.80 2.38
C LEU A 269 8.88 -3.80 2.18
N GLU A 270 8.42 -3.67 0.94
CA GLU A 270 7.01 -3.68 0.59
C GLU A 270 6.42 -5.09 0.75
N ASP A 271 7.14 -6.12 0.30
CA ASP A 271 6.78 -7.52 0.51
C ASP A 271 6.75 -7.89 2.00
N LEU A 272 7.73 -7.41 2.78
CA LEU A 272 7.79 -7.68 4.21
C LEU A 272 6.64 -6.97 4.98
N LYS A 273 6.26 -5.75 4.58
CA LYS A 273 5.08 -5.06 5.14
C LYS A 273 3.80 -5.81 4.84
N LYS A 274 3.63 -6.31 3.62
CA LYS A 274 2.46 -7.10 3.24
C LYS A 274 2.34 -8.37 4.07
N ASN A 275 3.44 -9.09 4.27
CA ASN A 275 3.48 -10.28 5.14
C ASN A 275 3.17 -9.93 6.61
N LEU A 276 3.63 -8.77 7.10
CA LEU A 276 3.34 -8.30 8.46
C LEU A 276 1.86 -7.95 8.65
N ASP A 277 1.24 -7.29 7.66
CA ASP A 277 -0.18 -6.95 7.69
C ASP A 277 -1.06 -8.20 7.65
N GLU A 278 -0.71 -9.20 6.83
CA GLU A 278 -1.39 -10.50 6.78
C GLU A 278 -1.30 -11.25 8.12
N SER A 279 -0.13 -11.24 8.76
CA SER A 279 0.10 -11.86 10.08
C SER A 279 -0.64 -11.12 11.21
N SER A 280 -0.64 -9.78 11.18
CA SER A 280 -1.38 -8.93 12.13
C SER A 280 -2.89 -9.14 12.03
N ASP A 281 -3.43 -9.26 10.81
CA ASP A 281 -4.85 -9.55 10.59
C ASP A 281 -5.23 -10.96 11.02
N ALA A 282 -4.36 -11.94 10.82
CA ALA A 282 -4.54 -13.29 11.35
C ALA A 282 -4.58 -13.28 12.89
N TYR A 283 -3.68 -12.53 13.53
CA TYR A 283 -3.64 -12.38 14.99
C TYR A 283 -4.90 -11.71 15.55
N ARG A 284 -5.38 -10.63 14.91
CA ARG A 284 -6.64 -9.96 15.30
C ARG A 284 -7.85 -10.89 15.20
N LYS A 285 -7.94 -11.68 14.13
CA LYS A 285 -9.02 -12.68 13.96
C LYS A 285 -8.96 -13.78 15.02
N ALA A 286 -7.76 -14.24 15.38
CA ALA A 286 -7.57 -15.24 16.43
C ALA A 286 -7.97 -14.70 17.83
N MET A 287 -7.58 -13.46 18.15
CA MET A 287 -7.95 -12.80 19.41
C MET A 287 -9.47 -12.56 19.53
N ALA A 288 -10.13 -12.13 18.45
CA ALA A 288 -11.58 -11.97 18.43
C ALA A 288 -12.31 -13.32 18.61
N SER A 289 -11.78 -14.39 18.01
CA SER A 289 -12.33 -15.74 18.15
C SER A 289 -12.17 -16.28 19.59
N SER A 290 -11.04 -15.98 20.24
CA SER A 290 -10.76 -16.36 21.63
C SER A 290 -11.67 -15.65 22.64
N SER A 291 -11.94 -14.35 22.45
CA SER A 291 -12.87 -13.62 23.34
C SER A 291 -14.31 -14.10 23.20
N GLN A 292 -14.76 -14.39 21.97
CA GLN A 292 -16.07 -14.98 21.71
C GLN A 292 -16.20 -16.39 22.29
N GLY A 293 -15.11 -17.19 22.24
CA GLY A 293 -15.05 -18.51 22.87
C GLY A 293 -15.26 -18.46 24.38
N LYS A 294 -14.61 -17.52 25.09
CA LYS A 294 -14.79 -17.32 26.54
C LYS A 294 -16.22 -16.93 26.90
N ALA A 295 -16.82 -15.99 26.17
CA ALA A 295 -18.20 -15.57 26.41
C ALA A 295 -19.22 -16.70 26.15
N ARG A 296 -18.93 -17.58 25.19
CA ARG A 296 -19.78 -18.74 24.87
C ARG A 296 -19.68 -19.84 25.92
N MET A 297 -18.50 -20.06 26.49
CA MET A 297 -18.27 -20.99 27.61
C MET A 297 -19.05 -20.60 28.87
N GLU A 298 -19.05 -19.31 29.23
CA GLU A 298 -19.85 -18.78 30.34
C GLU A 298 -21.36 -19.05 30.15
N LYS A 299 -21.90 -18.78 28.95
CA LYS A 299 -23.32 -19.07 28.64
C LYS A 299 -23.66 -20.56 28.68
N LEU A 300 -22.76 -21.43 28.21
CA LEU A 300 -22.98 -22.88 28.24
C LEU A 300 -22.99 -23.44 29.66
N LYS A 301 -22.16 -22.90 30.56
CA LYS A 301 -22.19 -23.28 31.98
C LYS A 301 -23.52 -22.91 32.63
N ALA A 302 -24.07 -21.72 32.33
CA ALA A 302 -25.38 -21.31 32.82
C ALA A 302 -26.50 -22.23 32.31
N MET A 303 -26.55 -22.52 31.00
CA MET A 303 -27.58 -23.42 30.42
C MET A 303 -27.48 -24.86 30.93
N LYS A 304 -26.29 -25.37 31.22
CA LYS A 304 -26.12 -26.69 31.84
C LYS A 304 -26.73 -26.73 33.24
N GLY A 305 -26.58 -25.66 34.03
CA GLY A 305 -27.20 -25.53 35.35
C GLY A 305 -28.72 -25.62 35.28
N ASP A 306 -29.33 -24.86 34.36
CA ASP A 306 -30.79 -24.83 34.18
C ASP A 306 -31.34 -26.19 33.68
N ALA A 307 -30.62 -26.85 32.77
CA ALA A 307 -31.01 -28.16 32.24
C ALA A 307 -30.94 -29.28 33.29
N MET A 308 -29.97 -29.23 34.21
CA MET A 308 -29.87 -30.20 35.31
C MET A 308 -31.03 -30.05 36.31
N GLN A 309 -31.44 -28.82 36.62
CA GLN A 309 -32.64 -28.59 37.44
C GLN A 309 -33.92 -29.07 36.75
N ALA A 310 -34.02 -28.89 35.43
CA ALA A 310 -35.18 -29.37 34.67
C ALA A 310 -35.24 -30.91 34.63
N LEU A 311 -34.09 -31.59 34.45
CA LEU A 311 -34.02 -33.05 34.43
C LEU A 311 -34.49 -33.66 35.75
N GLN A 312 -34.04 -33.10 36.88
CA GLN A 312 -34.43 -33.55 38.22
C GLN A 312 -35.95 -33.42 38.43
N ASN A 313 -36.55 -32.32 37.95
CA ASN A 313 -38.00 -32.11 38.00
C ASN A 313 -38.79 -33.05 37.07
N PHE A 314 -38.19 -33.56 35.99
CA PHE A 314 -38.82 -34.51 35.07
C PHE A 314 -38.73 -35.95 35.58
N GLU A 315 -37.62 -36.35 36.19
CA GLU A 315 -37.46 -37.67 36.82
C GLU A 315 -38.49 -37.89 37.94
N GLU A 316 -38.72 -36.86 38.78
CA GLU A 316 -39.77 -36.90 39.81
C GLU A 316 -41.19 -37.03 39.24
N LYS A 317 -41.44 -36.51 38.04
CA LYS A 317 -42.76 -36.65 37.37
C LYS A 317 -42.91 -38.01 36.69
N LEU A 318 -41.85 -38.51 36.06
CA LEU A 318 -41.84 -39.80 35.39
C LEU A 318 -42.05 -40.94 36.39
N GLN A 319 -41.45 -40.88 37.57
CA GLN A 319 -41.70 -41.86 38.63
C GLN A 319 -43.19 -41.90 39.03
N LYS A 320 -43.84 -40.75 39.17
CA LYS A 320 -45.28 -40.67 39.48
C LYS A 320 -46.16 -41.21 38.36
N GLU A 321 -45.80 -40.98 37.10
CA GLU A 321 -46.55 -41.47 35.95
C GLU A 321 -46.39 -42.99 35.74
N ILE A 322 -45.18 -43.53 35.94
CA ILE A 322 -44.94 -44.98 35.87
C ILE A 322 -45.72 -45.73 36.97
N GLU A 323 -45.73 -45.21 38.20
CA GLU A 323 -46.54 -45.77 39.29
C GLU A 323 -48.03 -45.76 38.97
N SER A 324 -48.52 -44.72 38.29
CA SER A 324 -49.92 -44.64 37.85
C SER A 324 -50.25 -45.56 36.66
N ALA A 325 -49.29 -45.83 35.76
CA ALA A 325 -49.49 -46.65 34.58
C ALA A 325 -49.47 -48.15 34.88
N ILE A 326 -48.66 -48.59 35.85
CA ILE A 326 -48.60 -50.00 36.30
C ILE A 326 -49.94 -50.45 36.91
N GLN A 327 -50.73 -49.53 37.49
CA GLN A 327 -52.06 -49.86 38.00
C GLN A 327 -53.13 -50.08 36.91
N LEU A 328 -52.90 -49.65 35.66
CA LEU A 328 -53.95 -49.57 34.64
C LEU A 328 -53.97 -50.72 33.61
N ALA A 329 -52.83 -51.36 33.28
CA ALA A 329 -52.78 -52.50 32.34
C ALA A 329 -51.44 -53.28 32.36
N PRO A 330 -51.40 -54.62 32.59
CA PRO A 330 -50.15 -55.38 32.73
C PRO A 330 -49.47 -55.87 31.42
N GLU A 331 -50.13 -55.85 30.26
CA GLU A 331 -49.57 -56.41 29.02
C GLU A 331 -49.65 -55.48 27.80
N ARG A 332 -48.53 -55.38 27.08
CA ARG A 332 -48.29 -54.44 25.96
C ARG A 332 -48.70 -55.08 24.63
N ILE A 333 -49.64 -54.45 23.91
CA ILE A 333 -50.16 -54.94 22.62
C ILE A 333 -49.33 -54.40 21.44
N TYR A 334 -48.85 -55.28 20.55
CA TYR A 334 -48.18 -54.95 19.28
C TYR A 334 -49.18 -54.98 18.10
N ARG A 335 -49.18 -53.96 17.22
CA ARG A 335 -50.00 -53.90 15.99
C ARG A 335 -49.19 -54.34 14.75
N GLY A 336 -49.83 -55.14 13.89
CA GLY A 336 -49.24 -55.91 12.80
C GLY A 336 -48.68 -55.14 11.59
N GLN A 337 -47.75 -55.79 10.90
CA GLN A 337 -47.02 -55.31 9.71
C GLN A 337 -47.83 -55.41 8.42
N LYS A 338 -47.56 -54.48 7.49
CA LYS A 338 -47.98 -54.57 6.07
C LYS A 338 -46.99 -55.47 5.29
N ASN A 339 -47.52 -56.22 4.31
CA ASN A 339 -46.81 -57.24 3.52
C ASN A 339 -45.52 -56.76 2.81
N SER A 340 -44.39 -57.40 3.13
CA SER A 340 -43.03 -57.15 2.60
C SER A 340 -42.91 -57.21 1.07
N SER A 341 -43.70 -58.07 0.42
CA SER A 341 -43.56 -58.36 -1.02
C SER A 341 -43.97 -57.20 -1.93
N GLN A 342 -44.92 -56.36 -1.52
CA GLN A 342 -45.36 -55.21 -2.32
C GLN A 342 -44.33 -54.06 -2.28
N LEU A 343 -43.65 -53.88 -1.14
CA LEU A 343 -42.58 -52.89 -0.99
C LEU A 343 -41.36 -53.22 -1.87
N GLU A 344 -41.01 -54.50 -1.99
CA GLU A 344 -39.89 -54.93 -2.83
C GLU A 344 -40.13 -54.67 -4.33
N SER A 345 -41.37 -54.87 -4.79
CA SER A 345 -41.82 -54.54 -6.15
C SER A 345 -41.68 -53.04 -6.45
N ASP A 346 -42.15 -52.20 -5.53
CA ASP A 346 -42.05 -50.75 -5.66
C ASP A 346 -40.60 -50.24 -5.61
N ILE A 347 -39.76 -50.86 -4.77
CA ILE A 347 -38.32 -50.56 -4.71
C ILE A 347 -37.63 -50.91 -6.04
N LYS A 348 -37.96 -52.06 -6.66
CA LYS A 348 -37.41 -52.43 -7.98
C LYS A 348 -37.82 -51.44 -9.06
N ARG A 349 -39.08 -51.02 -9.08
CA ARG A 349 -39.59 -50.02 -10.05
C ARG A 349 -38.90 -48.66 -9.90
N LEU A 350 -38.71 -48.20 -8.66
CA LEU A 350 -38.03 -46.94 -8.36
C LEU A 350 -36.54 -46.98 -8.73
N LYS A 351 -35.84 -48.09 -8.46
CA LYS A 351 -34.44 -48.29 -8.86
C LYS A 351 -34.24 -48.32 -10.37
N ALA A 352 -35.19 -48.85 -11.13
CA ALA A 352 -35.15 -48.85 -12.60
C ALA A 352 -35.30 -47.43 -13.18
N LYS A 353 -36.24 -46.63 -12.65
CA LYS A 353 -36.38 -45.21 -13.03
C LYS A 353 -35.14 -44.38 -12.69
N LEU A 354 -34.56 -44.59 -11.52
CA LEU A 354 -33.35 -43.88 -11.07
C LEU A 354 -32.16 -44.11 -12.02
N ARG A 355 -31.96 -45.36 -12.48
CA ARG A 355 -30.89 -45.70 -13.43
C ARG A 355 -31.06 -45.04 -14.79
N GLY A 356 -32.27 -45.04 -15.34
CA GLY A 356 -32.55 -44.38 -16.62
C GLY A 356 -32.33 -42.86 -16.60
N GLU A 357 -32.57 -42.20 -15.46
CA GLU A 357 -32.24 -40.77 -15.29
C GLU A 357 -30.73 -40.53 -15.12
N GLN A 358 -30.02 -41.39 -14.39
CA GLN A 358 -28.56 -41.30 -14.23
C GLN A 358 -27.82 -41.44 -15.57
N GLU A 359 -28.28 -42.31 -16.46
CA GLU A 359 -27.70 -42.49 -17.80
C GLU A 359 -27.89 -41.26 -18.70
N ARG A 360 -29.04 -40.57 -18.60
CA ARG A 360 -29.31 -39.32 -19.35
C ARG A 360 -28.42 -38.15 -18.93
N HIS A 361 -27.97 -38.14 -17.68
CA HIS A 361 -27.09 -37.10 -17.13
C HIS A 361 -25.62 -37.54 -17.04
N ALA A 362 -25.18 -38.37 -17.99
CA ALA A 362 -23.78 -38.82 -18.11
C ALA A 362 -23.22 -39.50 -16.85
N GLY A 363 -24.06 -40.23 -16.12
CA GLY A 363 -23.66 -41.00 -14.93
C GLY A 363 -23.51 -40.18 -13.65
N ARG A 364 -23.87 -38.89 -13.65
CA ARG A 364 -23.82 -38.04 -12.45
C ARG A 364 -25.06 -38.27 -11.59
N SER A 365 -24.89 -38.27 -10.27
CA SER A 365 -26.03 -38.36 -9.34
C SER A 365 -26.81 -37.05 -9.31
N LEU A 366 -28.12 -37.13 -9.06
CA LEU A 366 -28.99 -35.96 -8.95
C LEU A 366 -28.50 -34.97 -7.87
N LEU A 367 -27.90 -35.50 -6.80
CA LEU A 367 -27.30 -34.73 -5.71
C LEU A 367 -26.04 -33.97 -6.12
N GLU A 368 -25.20 -34.55 -6.99
CA GLU A 368 -24.01 -33.87 -7.52
C GLU A 368 -24.40 -32.73 -8.44
N ILE A 369 -25.40 -32.93 -9.30
CA ILE A 369 -25.93 -31.89 -10.18
C ILE A 369 -26.55 -30.75 -9.36
N GLU A 370 -27.32 -31.08 -8.31
CA GLU A 370 -27.89 -30.09 -7.40
C GLU A 370 -26.81 -29.30 -6.67
N LYS A 371 -25.75 -29.96 -6.20
CA LYS A 371 -24.62 -29.31 -5.55
C LYS A 371 -23.86 -28.36 -6.49
N GLU A 372 -23.51 -28.82 -7.68
CA GLU A 372 -22.85 -28.00 -8.71
C GLU A 372 -23.71 -26.79 -9.10
N TYR A 373 -25.03 -26.99 -9.24
CA TYR A 373 -25.97 -25.92 -9.51
C TYR A 373 -25.99 -24.88 -8.39
N ILE A 374 -26.04 -25.31 -7.12
CA ILE A 374 -26.01 -24.40 -5.97
C ILE A 374 -24.70 -23.61 -5.92
N GLU A 375 -23.55 -24.27 -6.12
CA GLU A 375 -22.24 -23.63 -6.15
C GLU A 375 -22.10 -22.64 -7.31
N ALA A 376 -22.55 -23.01 -8.51
CA ALA A 376 -22.58 -22.13 -9.67
C ALA A 376 -23.49 -20.92 -9.44
N LYS A 377 -24.65 -21.12 -8.82
CA LYS A 377 -25.59 -20.05 -8.47
C LYS A 377 -25.00 -19.08 -7.45
N GLN A 378 -24.32 -19.59 -6.42
CA GLN A 378 -23.63 -18.76 -5.43
C GLN A 378 -22.46 -17.98 -6.05
N ARG A 379 -21.65 -18.61 -6.89
CA ARG A 379 -20.56 -17.93 -7.62
C ARG A 379 -21.10 -16.83 -8.53
N LYS A 380 -22.18 -17.09 -9.27
CA LYS A 380 -22.85 -16.07 -10.07
C LYS A 380 -23.33 -14.91 -9.21
N ALA A 381 -23.98 -15.18 -8.08
CA ALA A 381 -24.49 -14.12 -7.20
C ALA A 381 -23.36 -13.24 -6.63
N LYS A 382 -22.22 -13.86 -6.29
CA LYS A 382 -21.02 -13.14 -5.83
C LYS A 382 -20.43 -12.27 -6.93
N ASN A 383 -20.22 -12.85 -8.12
CA ASN A 383 -19.68 -12.10 -9.26
C ASN A 383 -20.60 -10.95 -9.68
N ASP A 384 -21.92 -11.17 -9.70
CA ASP A 384 -22.92 -10.12 -9.99
C ASP A 384 -22.88 -8.99 -8.96
N HIS A 385 -22.58 -9.29 -7.70
CA HIS A 385 -22.41 -8.28 -6.64
C HIS A 385 -21.10 -7.50 -6.80
N ASP A 386 -20.01 -8.20 -7.09
CA ASP A 386 -18.70 -7.59 -7.28
C ASP A 386 -18.68 -6.69 -8.54
N LEU A 387 -19.34 -7.12 -9.63
CA LEU A 387 -19.51 -6.31 -10.84
C LEU A 387 -20.32 -5.03 -10.58
N ARG A 388 -21.39 -5.11 -9.78
CA ARG A 388 -22.16 -3.91 -9.40
C ARG A 388 -21.32 -2.92 -8.60
N LYS A 389 -20.50 -3.41 -7.67
CA LYS A 389 -19.57 -2.56 -6.91
C LYS A 389 -18.51 -1.93 -7.80
N MET A 390 -17.95 -2.68 -8.74
CA MET A 390 -17.00 -2.13 -9.71
C MET A 390 -17.63 -1.05 -10.59
N ASP A 391 -18.86 -1.26 -11.09
CA ASP A 391 -19.58 -0.25 -11.86
C ASP A 391 -19.85 1.02 -11.02
N GLU A 392 -20.23 0.86 -9.75
CA GLU A 392 -20.39 1.98 -8.83
C GLU A 392 -19.07 2.76 -8.62
N HIS A 393 -17.95 2.06 -8.43
CA HIS A 393 -16.64 2.68 -8.29
C HIS A 393 -16.23 3.42 -9.57
N LEU A 394 -16.41 2.83 -10.74
CA LEU A 394 -16.13 3.46 -12.03
C LEU A 394 -16.97 4.73 -12.23
N ARG A 395 -18.26 4.67 -11.91
CA ARG A 395 -19.14 5.86 -11.95
C ARG A 395 -18.62 6.96 -11.02
N ARG A 396 -18.27 6.64 -9.77
CA ARG A 396 -17.73 7.61 -8.81
C ARG A 396 -16.44 8.26 -9.30
N VAL A 397 -15.52 7.46 -9.83
CA VAL A 397 -14.25 7.96 -10.41
C VAL A 397 -14.54 8.85 -11.62
N HIS A 398 -15.43 8.42 -12.52
CA HIS A 398 -15.77 9.18 -13.71
C HIS A 398 -16.46 10.52 -13.38
N THR A 399 -17.39 10.53 -12.43
CA THR A 399 -18.04 11.76 -11.95
C THR A 399 -17.01 12.68 -11.28
N GLY A 400 -16.13 12.15 -10.43
CA GLY A 400 -15.07 12.92 -9.78
C GLY A 400 -14.08 13.53 -10.78
N TYR A 401 -13.64 12.74 -11.77
CA TYR A 401 -12.78 13.20 -12.85
C TYR A 401 -13.45 14.31 -13.68
N SER A 402 -14.69 14.10 -14.12
CA SER A 402 -15.44 15.07 -14.92
C SER A 402 -15.66 16.39 -14.18
N ALA A 403 -16.00 16.33 -12.88
CA ALA A 403 -16.14 17.51 -12.05
C ALA A 403 -14.80 18.27 -11.88
N ARG A 404 -13.69 17.54 -11.65
CA ARG A 404 -12.34 18.12 -11.53
C ARG A 404 -11.90 18.76 -12.84
N LYS A 405 -12.11 18.08 -13.98
CA LYS A 405 -11.82 18.61 -15.32
C LYS A 405 -12.59 19.90 -15.59
N LYS A 406 -13.90 19.93 -15.28
CA LYS A 406 -14.72 21.16 -15.41
C LYS A 406 -14.23 22.29 -14.49
N LYS A 407 -13.81 21.99 -13.25
CA LYS A 407 -13.24 22.99 -12.33
C LYS A 407 -11.89 23.52 -12.84
N TYR A 408 -11.00 22.64 -13.28
CA TYR A 408 -9.71 23.01 -13.86
C TYR A 408 -9.88 23.90 -15.09
N LEU A 409 -10.76 23.55 -16.04
CA LEU A 409 -10.99 24.37 -17.23
C LEU A 409 -11.54 25.75 -16.89
N ARG A 410 -12.44 25.85 -15.91
CA ARG A 410 -12.93 27.15 -15.41
C ARG A 410 -11.84 27.97 -14.75
N MET A 411 -11.05 27.36 -13.85
CA MET A 411 -9.92 28.02 -13.20
C MET A 411 -8.91 28.52 -14.24
N ARG A 412 -8.55 27.68 -15.21
CA ARG A 412 -7.64 28.05 -16.31
C ARG A 412 -8.16 29.24 -17.11
N HIS A 413 -9.44 29.22 -17.48
CA HIS A 413 -10.07 30.34 -18.18
C HIS A 413 -10.07 31.62 -17.34
N GLN A 414 -10.46 31.52 -16.07
CA GLN A 414 -10.49 32.63 -15.14
C GLN A 414 -9.10 33.26 -14.95
N THR A 415 -8.06 32.44 -14.72
CA THR A 415 -6.67 32.91 -14.63
C THR A 415 -6.26 33.66 -15.88
N LYS A 416 -6.55 33.15 -17.09
CA LYS A 416 -6.23 33.87 -18.35
C LYS A 416 -6.90 35.24 -18.43
N VAL A 417 -8.18 35.31 -18.07
CA VAL A 417 -8.94 36.57 -18.08
C VAL A 417 -8.38 37.54 -17.05
N GLU A 418 -8.18 37.08 -15.82
CA GLU A 418 -7.63 37.90 -14.73
C GLU A 418 -6.22 38.40 -15.05
N THR A 419 -5.32 37.54 -15.53
CA THR A 419 -3.97 37.95 -15.93
C THR A 419 -4.02 38.98 -17.06
N ASN A 420 -4.90 38.82 -18.07
CA ASN A 420 -5.04 39.80 -19.15
C ASN A 420 -5.56 41.15 -18.65
N VAL A 421 -6.53 41.15 -17.72
CA VAL A 421 -7.06 42.38 -17.10
C VAL A 421 -5.98 43.11 -16.30
N HIS A 422 -5.22 42.41 -15.45
CA HIS A 422 -4.13 43.00 -14.69
C HIS A 422 -3.01 43.51 -15.59
N PHE A 423 -2.68 42.77 -16.65
CA PHE A 423 -1.68 43.21 -17.64
C PHE A 423 -2.11 44.50 -18.34
N LYS A 424 -3.37 44.57 -18.79
CA LYS A 424 -3.98 45.79 -19.34
C LYS A 424 -3.88 46.96 -18.36
N TYR A 425 -4.19 46.72 -17.09
CA TYR A 425 -4.12 47.73 -16.02
C TYR A 425 -2.68 48.25 -15.81
N PHE A 426 -1.69 47.37 -15.68
CA PHE A 426 -0.28 47.78 -15.47
C PHE A 426 0.33 48.48 -16.69
N MET A 427 -0.04 48.08 -17.90
CA MET A 427 0.38 48.78 -19.12
C MET A 427 -0.28 50.17 -19.23
N ALA A 428 -1.55 50.29 -18.83
CA ALA A 428 -2.30 51.55 -18.88
C ALA A 428 -1.76 52.62 -17.92
N LYS A 429 -1.10 52.25 -16.81
CA LYS A 429 -0.42 53.19 -15.90
C LYS A 429 0.56 54.11 -16.61
N ARG A 430 1.17 53.65 -17.71
CA ARG A 430 2.08 54.43 -18.55
C ARG A 430 1.48 54.86 -19.89
N ARG A 431 0.15 54.82 -19.99
CA ARG A 431 -0.63 55.08 -21.20
C ARG A 431 -0.27 54.16 -22.37
N HIS A 432 0.37 53.03 -22.10
CA HIS A 432 0.61 51.96 -23.06
C HIS A 432 -0.65 51.09 -23.14
N MET A 433 -0.80 50.36 -24.24
CA MET A 433 -1.82 49.32 -24.36
C MET A 433 -1.12 47.97 -24.43
N GLY A 434 -1.58 47.01 -23.64
CA GLY A 434 -1.10 45.64 -23.67
C GLY A 434 -2.29 44.69 -23.71
N GLU A 435 -2.17 43.60 -24.46
CA GLU A 435 -3.15 42.54 -24.51
C GLU A 435 -2.47 41.18 -24.57
N LEU A 436 -2.89 40.27 -23.69
CA LEU A 436 -2.45 38.89 -23.70
C LEU A 436 -3.43 38.05 -24.52
N ILE A 437 -2.91 37.35 -25.52
CA ILE A 437 -3.66 36.43 -26.36
C ILE A 437 -3.17 35.01 -26.06
N PHE A 438 -4.04 34.22 -25.44
CA PHE A 438 -3.78 32.82 -25.14
C PHE A 438 -4.45 31.93 -26.18
N ASP A 439 -3.66 31.21 -26.97
CA ASP A 439 -4.16 30.20 -27.90
C ASP A 439 -3.92 28.80 -27.33
N ASP A 440 -5.01 28.09 -27.02
CA ASP A 440 -4.96 26.73 -26.46
C ASP A 440 -4.71 25.64 -27.53
N LYS A 441 -4.69 25.99 -28.83
CA LYS A 441 -4.68 25.00 -29.93
C LYS A 441 -3.68 25.31 -31.06
N GLY A 442 -2.94 26.41 -30.98
CA GLY A 442 -2.28 27.02 -32.14
C GLY A 442 -0.81 26.69 -32.41
N GLY A 443 -0.16 25.81 -31.66
CA GLY A 443 1.24 25.44 -31.92
C GLY A 443 1.39 24.33 -32.98
N GLU A 444 2.50 24.36 -33.73
CA GLU A 444 2.85 23.33 -34.74
C GLU A 444 2.92 21.91 -34.16
N ASN A 445 3.10 21.79 -32.83
CA ASN A 445 3.17 20.52 -32.09
C ASN A 445 1.94 20.23 -31.22
N GLY A 446 0.85 21.01 -31.35
CA GLY A 446 -0.33 20.92 -30.48
C GLY A 446 -0.15 21.58 -29.10
N GLU A 447 0.93 22.33 -28.91
CA GLU A 447 1.19 23.13 -27.71
C GLU A 447 0.44 24.46 -27.75
N GLY A 448 0.02 24.95 -26.57
CA GLY A 448 -0.62 26.26 -26.46
C GLY A 448 0.39 27.40 -26.63
N THR A 449 0.01 28.48 -27.31
CA THR A 449 0.87 29.65 -27.51
C THR A 449 0.36 30.86 -26.74
N LEU A 450 1.28 31.72 -26.31
CA LEU A 450 0.98 33.01 -25.66
C LEU A 450 1.62 34.13 -26.49
N ARG A 451 0.80 35.10 -26.90
CA ARG A 451 1.27 36.30 -27.59
C ARG A 451 0.98 37.55 -26.76
N LEU A 452 1.96 38.43 -26.67
CA LEU A 452 1.86 39.72 -25.98
C LEU A 452 1.73 40.80 -27.06
N ASN A 453 0.54 41.33 -27.25
CA ASN A 453 0.30 42.45 -28.16
C ASN A 453 0.46 43.76 -27.40
N VAL A 454 1.40 44.61 -27.82
CA VAL A 454 1.72 45.84 -27.11
C VAL A 454 1.75 47.04 -28.06
N ALA A 455 1.18 48.15 -27.58
CA ALA A 455 1.21 49.46 -28.23
C ALA A 455 1.79 50.50 -27.28
N MET A 456 2.99 50.99 -27.59
CA MET A 456 3.65 52.03 -26.78
C MET A 456 3.10 53.40 -27.13
N SER A 457 3.08 54.31 -26.15
CA SER A 457 2.49 55.64 -26.34
C SER A 457 3.30 56.54 -27.28
N ASN A 458 4.60 56.22 -27.47
CA ASN A 458 5.56 57.03 -28.22
C ASN A 458 5.65 56.60 -29.70
N HIS A 459 5.15 55.42 -30.06
CA HIS A 459 5.16 54.90 -31.42
C HIS A 459 3.82 55.17 -32.11
N LYS A 460 3.77 56.19 -32.96
CA LYS A 460 2.60 56.50 -33.81
C LYS A 460 2.84 56.03 -35.25
N LYS A 461 1.82 55.43 -35.87
CA LYS A 461 1.76 55.19 -37.32
C LYS A 461 1.61 56.52 -38.06
N LYS A 462 2.00 56.55 -39.34
CA LYS A 462 1.85 57.71 -40.22
C LYS A 462 0.40 58.23 -40.35
N ASP A 463 -0.59 57.36 -40.10
CA ASP A 463 -2.03 57.71 -40.09
C ASP A 463 -2.58 58.12 -38.71
N GLY A 464 -1.73 58.41 -37.72
CA GLY A 464 -2.15 58.89 -36.39
C GLY A 464 -2.60 57.80 -35.40
N GLY A 465 -2.73 56.54 -35.84
CA GLY A 465 -2.97 55.38 -34.96
C GLY A 465 -1.73 54.94 -34.16
N ARG A 466 -1.88 54.25 -33.03
CA ARG A 466 -0.76 53.69 -32.26
C ARG A 466 -0.17 52.47 -32.97
N TYR A 467 1.17 52.37 -33.04
CA TYR A 467 1.85 51.18 -33.56
C TYR A 467 1.69 50.02 -32.57
N GLN A 468 1.14 48.90 -33.03
CA GLN A 468 0.98 47.68 -32.26
C GLN A 468 1.97 46.65 -32.79
N THR A 469 2.76 46.04 -31.90
CA THR A 469 3.61 44.91 -32.21
C THR A 469 3.18 43.70 -31.38
N GLY A 470 3.07 42.54 -32.01
CA GLY A 470 2.89 41.24 -31.35
C GLY A 470 4.22 40.49 -31.13
N GLU A 471 5.31 41.01 -31.69
CA GLU A 471 6.64 40.45 -31.55
C GLU A 471 7.49 41.34 -30.62
N MET A 472 8.05 40.73 -29.57
CA MET A 472 8.90 41.40 -28.58
C MET A 472 10.19 41.96 -29.20
N THR A 473 10.59 41.47 -30.37
CA THR A 473 11.74 41.92 -31.18
C THR A 473 11.60 43.36 -31.67
N GLY A 474 10.37 43.83 -31.91
CA GLY A 474 10.08 45.20 -32.39
C GLY A 474 10.04 46.27 -31.29
N LEU A 475 10.24 45.90 -30.02
CA LEU A 475 10.32 46.82 -28.89
C LEU A 475 11.78 47.16 -28.56
N SER A 476 12.04 48.39 -28.11
CA SER A 476 13.36 48.75 -27.56
C SER A 476 13.67 47.93 -26.30
N GLY A 477 14.94 47.79 -25.92
CA GLY A 477 15.36 46.97 -24.78
C GLY A 477 14.63 47.34 -23.47
N GLY A 478 14.49 48.63 -23.19
CA GLY A 478 13.78 49.11 -22.00
C GLY A 478 12.25 48.88 -22.06
N GLU A 479 11.65 48.99 -23.25
CA GLU A 479 10.22 48.73 -23.46
C GLU A 479 9.86 47.24 -23.34
N ARG A 480 10.75 46.37 -23.83
CA ARG A 480 10.63 44.92 -23.67
C ARG A 480 10.68 44.54 -22.18
N ASN A 481 11.65 45.06 -21.45
CA ASN A 481 11.78 44.81 -20.02
C ASN A 481 10.58 45.32 -19.21
N TYR A 482 10.08 46.52 -19.49
CA TYR A 482 8.88 47.05 -18.85
C TYR A 482 7.64 46.18 -19.14
N THR A 483 7.50 45.73 -20.38
CA THR A 483 6.41 44.82 -20.79
C THR A 483 6.49 43.49 -20.04
N THR A 484 7.67 42.89 -19.96
CA THR A 484 7.90 41.64 -19.20
C THR A 484 7.61 41.83 -17.72
N PHE A 485 8.02 42.96 -17.14
CA PHE A 485 7.74 43.31 -15.75
C PHE A 485 6.22 43.42 -15.47
N CYS A 486 5.47 44.14 -16.31
CA CYS A 486 4.01 44.21 -16.22
C CYS A 486 3.35 42.84 -16.34
N PHE A 487 3.87 41.97 -17.20
CA PHE A 487 3.38 40.60 -17.35
C PHE A 487 3.65 39.75 -16.10
N MET A 488 4.85 39.83 -15.52
CA MET A 488 5.19 39.13 -14.27
C MET A 488 4.31 39.59 -13.09
N LEU A 489 4.04 40.89 -12.97
CA LEU A 489 3.10 41.38 -11.96
C LEU A 489 1.68 40.86 -12.17
N ALA A 490 1.21 40.84 -13.43
CA ALA A 490 -0.13 40.36 -13.77
C ALA A 490 -0.31 38.87 -13.46
N LEU A 491 0.72 38.05 -13.74
CA LEU A 491 0.76 36.65 -13.32
C LEU A 491 0.80 36.52 -11.80
N GLY A 492 1.58 37.37 -11.15
CA GLY A 492 1.66 37.44 -9.69
C GLY A 492 0.28 37.59 -9.06
N GLU A 493 -0.60 38.43 -9.61
CA GLU A 493 -1.96 38.62 -9.07
C GLU A 493 -2.86 37.39 -9.13
N SER A 494 -2.64 36.52 -10.12
CA SER A 494 -3.33 35.23 -10.15
C SER A 494 -2.79 34.23 -9.13
N ILE A 495 -1.66 34.53 -8.47
CA ILE A 495 -1.01 33.68 -7.47
C ILE A 495 -1.13 34.33 -6.08
N ASN A 496 -1.92 33.69 -5.21
CA ASN A 496 -2.16 34.20 -3.86
C ASN A 496 -1.04 33.77 -2.90
N VAL A 497 0.08 34.49 -2.95
CA VAL A 497 1.24 34.28 -2.06
C VAL A 497 1.50 35.52 -1.19
N PRO A 498 1.86 35.35 0.10
CA PRO A 498 2.09 36.45 1.03
C PRO A 498 3.44 37.16 0.81
N VAL A 499 4.42 36.48 0.21
CA VAL A 499 5.75 37.03 -0.06
C VAL A 499 6.10 36.80 -1.53
N ARG A 500 6.59 37.83 -2.22
CA ARG A 500 7.08 37.77 -3.59
C ARG A 500 8.51 38.29 -3.65
N ILE A 501 9.40 37.51 -4.25
CA ILE A 501 10.80 37.86 -4.41
C ILE A 501 11.08 38.00 -5.91
N MET A 502 11.65 39.12 -6.32
CA MET A 502 12.05 39.36 -7.71
C MET A 502 13.54 39.72 -7.76
N ASP A 503 14.26 39.05 -8.66
CA ASP A 503 15.69 39.23 -8.86
C ASP A 503 15.96 39.88 -10.22
N GLU A 504 16.94 40.78 -10.28
CA GLU A 504 17.46 41.45 -11.48
C GLU A 504 16.41 42.10 -12.40
N PHE A 505 15.24 42.45 -11.87
CA PHE A 505 14.10 42.87 -12.69
C PHE A 505 14.31 44.20 -13.43
N ASP A 506 15.31 45.01 -13.03
CA ASP A 506 15.59 46.35 -13.57
C ASP A 506 16.95 46.48 -14.31
N VAL A 507 17.71 45.39 -14.48
CA VAL A 507 19.10 45.41 -15.00
C VAL A 507 19.24 45.93 -16.43
N PHE A 508 18.24 45.73 -17.31
CA PHE A 508 18.26 46.25 -18.68
C PHE A 508 17.23 47.37 -18.93
N MET A 509 17.00 48.20 -17.92
CA MET A 509 16.12 49.37 -18.02
C MET A 509 16.91 50.68 -17.91
N ASP A 510 16.58 51.65 -18.77
CA ASP A 510 17.04 53.02 -18.59
C ASP A 510 16.49 53.64 -17.28
N ALA A 511 17.06 54.76 -16.85
CA ALA A 511 16.69 55.39 -15.58
C ALA A 511 15.21 55.81 -15.52
N GLN A 512 14.60 56.16 -16.66
CA GLN A 512 13.20 56.59 -16.72
C GLN A 512 12.26 55.39 -16.56
N ASN A 513 12.51 54.31 -17.30
CA ASN A 513 11.76 53.06 -17.23
C ASN A 513 11.90 52.40 -15.86
N ARG A 514 13.11 52.42 -15.27
CA ARG A 514 13.37 51.91 -13.93
C ARG A 514 12.54 52.64 -12.88
N ARG A 515 12.55 53.98 -12.90
CA ARG A 515 11.71 54.79 -11.99
C ARG A 515 10.22 54.45 -12.14
N SER A 516 9.73 54.31 -13.37
CA SER A 516 8.33 53.94 -13.62
C SER A 516 7.97 52.54 -13.10
N CYS A 517 8.88 51.56 -13.17
CA CYS A 517 8.67 50.24 -12.58
C CYS A 517 8.49 50.32 -11.06
N TYR A 518 9.37 51.04 -10.35
CA TYR A 518 9.26 51.21 -8.90
C TYR A 518 8.01 52.00 -8.49
N GLU A 519 7.61 53.03 -9.24
CA GLU A 519 6.35 53.76 -8.99
C GLU A 519 5.13 52.82 -9.15
N THR A 520 5.13 52.01 -10.20
CA THR A 520 4.09 50.99 -10.43
C THR A 520 4.08 49.95 -9.30
N LEU A 521 5.24 49.48 -8.84
CA LEU A 521 5.35 48.55 -7.70
C LEU A 521 4.75 49.12 -6.42
N ILE A 522 5.04 50.37 -6.12
CA ILE A 522 4.53 51.03 -4.92
C ILE A 522 3.00 51.16 -5.01
N ASP A 523 2.48 51.54 -6.17
CA ASP A 523 1.03 51.60 -6.40
C ASP A 523 0.36 50.24 -6.24
N VAL A 524 0.92 49.21 -6.87
CA VAL A 524 0.48 47.82 -6.73
C VAL A 524 0.49 47.36 -5.28
N SER A 525 1.55 47.70 -4.54
CA SER A 525 1.69 47.35 -3.12
C SER A 525 0.66 48.06 -2.22
N LYS A 526 0.19 49.26 -2.60
CA LYS A 526 -0.89 49.96 -1.85
C LYS A 526 -2.22 49.25 -1.98
N ASP A 527 -2.48 48.64 -3.14
CA ASP A 527 -3.73 47.96 -3.45
C ASP A 527 -3.76 46.51 -2.93
N MET A 528 -2.62 46.01 -2.41
CA MET A 528 -2.43 44.62 -1.99
C MET A 528 -2.09 44.50 -0.51
N PRO A 529 -3.08 44.63 0.39
CA PRO A 529 -2.86 44.47 1.81
C PRO A 529 -2.42 43.03 2.14
N GLY A 530 -1.44 42.88 3.02
CA GLY A 530 -0.96 41.57 3.50
C GLY A 530 0.06 40.87 2.58
N ARG A 531 0.64 41.58 1.60
CA ARG A 531 1.72 41.07 0.75
C ARG A 531 3.02 41.82 0.97
N GLN A 532 4.13 41.09 0.99
CA GLN A 532 5.49 41.62 1.07
C GLN A 532 6.24 41.37 -0.23
N PHE A 533 6.90 42.42 -0.73
CA PHE A 533 7.74 42.34 -1.92
C PHE A 533 9.20 42.49 -1.52
N VAL A 534 10.06 41.61 -2.02
CA VAL A 534 11.51 41.65 -1.85
C VAL A 534 12.12 41.78 -3.24
N PHE A 535 12.95 42.80 -3.42
CA PHE A 535 13.63 43.06 -4.68
C PHE A 535 15.12 42.91 -4.48
N VAL A 536 15.74 42.13 -5.35
CA VAL A 536 17.19 42.00 -5.45
C VAL A 536 17.59 42.67 -6.76
N SER A 537 18.38 43.73 -6.67
CA SER A 537 18.87 44.48 -7.83
C SER A 537 20.32 44.91 -7.59
N PRO A 538 21.20 44.79 -8.60
CA PRO A 538 22.55 45.32 -8.54
C PRO A 538 22.59 46.85 -8.73
N LEU A 539 21.46 47.48 -9.06
CA LEU A 539 21.36 48.91 -9.35
C LEU A 539 20.89 49.71 -8.13
N GLU A 540 21.26 50.99 -8.10
CA GLU A 540 20.78 51.87 -7.04
C GLU A 540 19.28 52.12 -7.16
N LEU A 541 18.60 52.04 -6.00
CA LEU A 541 17.20 52.41 -5.87
C LEU A 541 17.02 53.87 -6.32
N PRO A 542 16.18 54.14 -7.34
CA PRO A 542 15.89 55.52 -7.75
C PRO A 542 15.24 56.29 -6.59
N ASN A 543 15.25 57.63 -6.67
CA ASN A 543 14.62 58.45 -5.64
C ASN A 543 13.08 58.30 -5.71
N VAL A 544 12.54 57.31 -4.98
CA VAL A 544 11.11 57.00 -4.93
C VAL A 544 10.59 57.28 -3.52
N GLN A 545 9.46 57.98 -3.45
CA GLN A 545 8.87 58.35 -2.16
C GLN A 545 8.03 57.20 -1.59
N ALA A 546 8.30 56.84 -0.34
CA ALA A 546 7.44 55.94 0.41
C ALA A 546 6.05 56.56 0.60
N SER A 547 5.03 55.71 0.73
CA SER A 547 3.66 56.13 1.00
C SER A 547 3.27 55.76 2.43
N ARG A 548 2.29 56.44 3.03
CA ARG A 548 1.77 56.12 4.36
C ARG A 548 1.33 54.65 4.51
N ARG A 549 0.95 53.99 3.41
CA ARG A 549 0.53 52.57 3.38
C ARG A 549 1.64 51.58 3.02
N VAL A 550 2.81 52.05 2.55
CA VAL A 550 3.88 51.19 2.03
C VAL A 550 5.20 51.62 2.65
N LYS A 551 5.76 50.76 3.51
CA LYS A 551 7.09 50.95 4.11
C LYS A 551 8.16 50.41 3.16
N ILE A 552 8.98 51.30 2.62
CA ILE A 552 10.15 50.93 1.82
C ILE A 552 11.34 50.75 2.78
N GLN A 553 11.99 49.59 2.72
CA GLN A 553 13.18 49.27 3.52
C GLN A 553 14.32 48.92 2.57
N LYS A 554 15.38 49.73 2.56
CA LYS A 554 16.58 49.46 1.78
C LYS A 554 17.60 48.77 2.68
N LEU A 555 18.02 47.57 2.30
CA LEU A 555 19.10 46.86 3.00
C LEU A 555 20.44 47.53 2.68
N ALA A 556 21.36 47.48 3.65
CA ALA A 556 22.74 47.88 3.40
C ALA A 556 23.35 46.98 2.30
N PRO A 557 24.22 47.52 1.43
CA PRO A 557 24.96 46.70 0.48
C PRO A 557 25.68 45.54 1.20
N PRO A 558 25.72 44.33 0.63
CA PRO A 558 26.45 43.24 1.23
C PRO A 558 27.95 43.57 1.28
N GLU A 559 28.54 43.52 2.48
CA GLU A 559 29.98 43.70 2.66
C GLU A 559 30.75 42.48 2.10
N ARG A 560 31.74 42.73 1.25
CA ARG A 560 32.63 41.71 0.65
C ARG A 560 33.50 41.04 1.74
N PRO A 561 33.97 39.79 1.56
CA PRO A 561 34.23 38.87 2.68
C PRO A 561 35.34 39.36 3.64
N GLY A 562 35.02 39.37 4.94
CA GLY A 562 35.96 39.69 6.02
C GLY A 562 35.33 39.95 7.40
N VAL A 563 34.05 40.30 7.48
CA VAL A 563 33.33 40.56 8.75
C VAL A 563 31.99 39.82 8.74
N ARG A 564 31.55 39.34 9.92
CA ARG A 564 30.29 38.57 10.13
C ARG A 564 29.11 39.28 9.47
N GLN A 565 28.44 38.59 8.54
CA GLN A 565 27.22 39.07 7.89
C GLN A 565 26.04 39.03 8.87
N GLN A 566 25.15 40.02 8.77
CA GLN A 566 23.88 39.98 9.48
C GLN A 566 22.92 39.03 8.76
N TYR A 567 22.49 37.97 9.44
CA TYR A 567 21.51 37.01 8.93
C TYR A 567 20.09 37.58 9.05
N LEU A 568 19.16 37.07 8.23
CA LEU A 568 17.73 37.44 8.30
C LEU A 568 17.15 37.27 9.72
N GLU A 569 17.71 36.33 10.49
CA GLU A 569 17.37 36.04 11.89
C GLU A 569 17.72 37.18 12.85
N GLU A 570 18.81 37.91 12.59
CA GLU A 570 19.22 39.07 13.41
C GLU A 570 18.32 40.29 13.16
N PHE A 571 17.64 40.32 12.02
CA PHE A 571 16.74 41.40 11.62
C PHE A 571 15.34 41.30 12.26
N VAL A 572 14.85 40.10 12.56
CA VAL A 572 13.53 39.90 13.20
C VAL A 572 13.50 40.49 14.62
N ASN A 573 14.65 40.61 15.28
CA ASN A 573 14.76 41.11 16.65
C ASN A 573 14.86 42.64 16.81
N VAL A 574 14.81 43.43 15.72
CA VAL A 574 14.89 44.91 15.80
C VAL A 574 13.51 45.56 15.63
N SER A 575 12.42 44.85 15.98
CA SER A 575 11.07 45.39 15.92
C SER A 575 10.20 44.84 17.05
N THR A 576 10.60 45.17 18.28
CA THR A 576 9.69 45.32 19.42
C THR A 576 9.85 46.72 19.98
#